data_AF-A6HSU7-F1
#
_entry.id   AF-A6HSU7-F1
#
_cell.length_a   1.000
_cell.length_b   1.000
_cell.length_c   1.000
_cell.angle_alpha   90.00
_cell.angle_beta   90.00
_cell.angle_gamma   90.00
#
_symmetry.space_group_name_H-M   'P 1'
#
loop_
_entity.id
_entity.type
_entity.pdbx_description
1 polymer ?
#
loop_
_entity_poly.entity_id
_entity_poly.type
_entity_poly.pdbx_seq_one_letter_code
_entity_poly.pdbx_strand_id
1 'polypeptide(L)'
;MEEFKVTWYMSWSPCSKCAEQVARFLAAHRNLSLAIFSSRLYYYLRNPNYQQKLCRLIQEGVHVAAMDLPEFKKCWNKFVDNDGQPFRPWMRLRINFSFYDCKLQEIFRPYYILGPSSYSPTLSNVCLIKRLPEMRFRWGAER
;
A
#
# COMPACT_ATOMS: atom_id res chain seq x y z
N MET A 1 -24.12 -11.95 -8.30
CA MET A 1 -23.33 -10.87 -8.94
C MET A 1 -21.87 -11.27 -8.80
N GLU A 2 -21.09 -11.26 -9.87
CA GLU A 2 -19.71 -11.75 -9.84
C GLU A 2 -18.77 -10.72 -9.17
N GLU A 3 -17.95 -11.19 -8.23
CA GLU A 3 -16.97 -10.37 -7.51
C GLU A 3 -15.57 -10.53 -8.12
N PHE A 4 -14.92 -9.41 -8.40
CA PHE A 4 -13.58 -9.38 -8.97
C PHE A 4 -12.55 -9.00 -7.92
N LYS A 5 -11.47 -9.78 -7.81
CA LYS A 5 -10.34 -9.48 -6.93
C LYS A 5 -9.10 -9.20 -7.77
N VAL A 6 -8.64 -7.94 -7.74
CA VAL A 6 -7.49 -7.48 -8.49
C VAL A 6 -6.34 -7.18 -7.53
N THR A 7 -5.12 -7.59 -7.89
CA THR A 7 -3.92 -7.27 -7.13
C THR A 7 -2.88 -6.63 -8.04
N TRP A 8 -2.42 -5.44 -7.67
CA TRP A 8 -1.36 -4.72 -8.37
C TRP A 8 -0.05 -4.86 -7.63
N TYR A 9 1.01 -5.17 -8.38
CA TYR A 9 2.39 -5.11 -7.93
C TYR A 9 3.10 -4.04 -8.74
N MET A 10 3.54 -2.96 -8.09
CA MET A 10 4.06 -1.77 -8.78
C MET A 10 5.44 -1.38 -8.27
N SER A 11 6.27 -0.85 -9.17
CA SER A 11 7.61 -0.34 -8.82
C SER A 11 7.55 0.93 -7.96
N TRP A 12 6.52 1.76 -8.19
CA TRP A 12 6.19 2.95 -7.43
C TRP A 12 4.69 2.96 -7.15
N SER A 13 4.30 3.49 -5.99
CA SER A 13 2.91 3.77 -5.65
C SER A 13 2.26 4.73 -6.65
N PRO A 14 0.92 4.73 -6.77
CA PRO A 14 0.25 5.58 -7.74
C PRO A 14 0.46 7.05 -7.36
N CYS A 15 0.70 7.91 -8.35
CA CYS A 15 0.76 9.34 -8.11
C CYS A 15 -0.62 9.88 -7.69
N SER A 16 -0.67 11.12 -7.21
CA SER A 16 -1.89 11.73 -6.68
C SER A 16 -3.05 11.72 -7.70
N LYS A 17 -2.79 12.02 -8.98
CA LYS A 17 -3.79 11.99 -10.06
C LYS A 17 -4.31 10.56 -10.31
N CYS A 18 -3.40 9.57 -10.38
CA CYS A 18 -3.78 8.18 -10.60
C CYS A 18 -4.58 7.61 -9.42
N ALA A 19 -4.17 7.90 -8.19
CA ALA A 19 -4.89 7.46 -6.99
C ALA A 19 -6.34 7.95 -6.98
N GLU A 20 -6.57 9.21 -7.35
CA GLU A 20 -7.93 9.75 -7.44
C GLU A 20 -8.78 9.10 -8.55
N GLN A 21 -8.18 8.86 -9.72
CA GLN A 21 -8.87 8.17 -10.82
C GLN A 21 -9.28 6.75 -10.42
N VAL A 22 -8.38 6.02 -9.74
CA VAL A 22 -8.66 4.66 -9.24
C VAL A 22 -9.74 4.67 -8.17
N ALA A 23 -9.69 5.62 -7.22
CA ALA A 23 -10.74 5.76 -6.20
C ALA A 23 -12.12 6.00 -6.83
N ARG A 24 -12.23 6.90 -7.82
CA ARG A 24 -13.49 7.15 -8.54
C ARG A 24 -13.97 5.91 -9.30
N PHE A 25 -13.06 5.17 -9.93
CA PHE A 25 -13.39 3.93 -10.62
C PHE A 25 -13.96 2.89 -9.65
N LEU A 26 -13.35 2.70 -8.48
CA LEU A 26 -13.83 1.75 -7.46
C LEU A 26 -15.17 2.18 -6.84
N ALA A 27 -15.38 3.47 -6.66
CA ALA A 27 -16.66 3.99 -6.17
C ALA A 27 -17.83 3.64 -7.11
N ALA A 28 -17.58 3.59 -8.42
CA ALA A 28 -18.55 3.21 -9.45
C ALA A 28 -18.70 1.67 -9.62
N HIS A 29 -17.72 0.88 -9.19
CA HIS A 29 -17.68 -0.58 -9.40
C HIS A 29 -17.53 -1.32 -8.06
N ARG A 30 -18.62 -1.39 -7.29
CA ARG A 30 -18.62 -1.96 -5.94
C ARG A 30 -18.39 -3.48 -5.88
N ASN A 31 -18.45 -4.17 -7.02
CA ASN A 31 -18.13 -5.60 -7.12
C ASN A 31 -16.62 -5.88 -7.33
N LEU A 32 -15.78 -4.85 -7.34
CA LEU A 32 -14.33 -4.97 -7.52
C LEU A 32 -13.58 -4.63 -6.22
N SER A 33 -12.76 -5.57 -5.76
CA SER A 33 -11.81 -5.37 -4.67
C SER A 33 -10.39 -5.23 -5.22
N LEU A 34 -9.67 -4.20 -4.76
CA LEU A 34 -8.30 -3.92 -5.19
C LEU A 34 -7.32 -3.98 -4.02
N ALA A 35 -6.20 -4.67 -4.24
CA ALA A 35 -5.01 -4.59 -3.40
C ALA A 35 -3.82 -4.04 -4.20
N ILE A 36 -3.07 -3.12 -3.62
CA ILE A 36 -1.90 -2.47 -4.24
C ILE A 36 -0.68 -2.71 -3.35
N PHE A 37 0.29 -3.42 -3.90
CA PHE A 37 1.61 -3.60 -3.32
C PHE A 37 2.63 -2.78 -4.11
N SER A 38 3.32 -1.86 -3.44
CA SER A 38 4.30 -0.97 -4.09
C SER A 38 5.69 -1.19 -3.53
N SER A 39 6.69 -1.28 -4.40
CA SER A 39 8.10 -1.37 -3.99
C SER A 39 8.61 -0.08 -3.34
N ARG A 40 8.09 1.08 -3.78
CA ARG A 40 8.53 2.42 -3.34
C ARG A 40 7.35 3.39 -3.29
N LEU A 41 7.45 4.41 -2.45
CA LEU A 41 6.46 5.49 -2.37
C LEU A 41 6.85 6.69 -3.24
N TYR A 42 5.99 7.06 -4.17
CA TYR A 42 6.18 8.15 -5.12
C TYR A 42 6.06 9.53 -4.45
N TYR A 43 7.07 10.39 -4.61
CA TYR A 43 7.11 11.80 -4.17
C TYR A 43 6.48 12.17 -2.81
N TYR A 44 6.48 11.26 -1.84
CA TYR A 44 5.78 11.45 -0.56
C TYR A 44 6.33 12.61 0.29
N LEU A 45 7.59 13.03 0.08
CA LEU A 45 8.21 14.18 0.76
C LEU A 45 7.95 15.53 0.07
N ARG A 46 7.61 15.53 -1.22
CA ARG A 46 7.58 16.76 -2.05
C ARG A 46 6.18 17.27 -2.34
N ASN A 47 5.15 16.48 -2.06
CA ASN A 47 3.78 16.84 -2.38
C ASN A 47 2.86 16.67 -1.16
N PRO A 48 2.45 17.77 -0.49
CA PRO A 48 1.56 17.69 0.67
C PRO A 48 0.21 17.03 0.35
N ASN A 49 -0.25 17.11 -0.91
CA ASN A 49 -1.50 16.50 -1.35
C ASN A 49 -1.36 15.00 -1.65
N TYR A 50 -0.15 14.46 -1.73
CA TYR A 50 0.08 13.04 -2.01
C TYR A 50 -0.50 12.15 -0.90
N GLN A 51 -0.31 12.54 0.36
CA GLN A 51 -0.83 11.81 1.51
C GLN A 51 -2.37 11.76 1.48
N GLN A 52 -3.02 12.90 1.23
CA GLN A 52 -4.49 13.00 1.15
C GLN A 52 -5.07 12.11 0.04
N LYS A 53 -4.46 12.13 -1.16
CA LYS A 53 -4.99 11.35 -2.28
C LYS A 53 -4.74 9.84 -2.14
N LEU A 54 -3.66 9.45 -1.46
CA LEU A 54 -3.44 8.04 -1.11
C LEU A 54 -4.43 7.58 -0.01
N CYS A 55 -4.76 8.43 0.96
CA CYS A 55 -5.82 8.15 1.94
C CYS A 55 -7.19 7.92 1.30
N ARG A 56 -7.51 8.63 0.21
CA ARG A 56 -8.76 8.43 -0.54
C ARG A 56 -8.92 6.99 -1.05
N LEU A 57 -7.83 6.33 -1.45
CA LEU A 57 -7.89 4.92 -1.87
C LEU A 57 -8.31 4.01 -0.72
N ILE A 58 -7.81 4.26 0.49
CA ILE A 58 -8.18 3.47 1.68
C ILE A 58 -9.64 3.69 2.04
N GLN A 59 -10.16 4.91 1.89
CA GLN A 59 -11.57 5.20 2.11
C GLN A 59 -12.48 4.40 1.17
N GLU A 60 -12.02 4.07 -0.04
CA GLU A 60 -12.72 3.19 -0.98
C GLU A 60 -12.46 1.69 -0.73
N GLY A 61 -11.82 1.34 0.39
CA GLY A 61 -11.57 -0.05 0.80
C GLY A 61 -10.36 -0.70 0.15
N VAL A 62 -9.49 0.06 -0.52
CA VAL A 62 -8.27 -0.48 -1.15
C VAL A 62 -7.25 -0.86 -0.08
N HIS A 63 -6.72 -2.08 -0.18
CA HIS A 63 -5.56 -2.47 0.62
C HIS A 63 -4.29 -1.93 -0.04
N VAL A 64 -3.57 -1.04 0.64
CA VAL A 64 -2.30 -0.46 0.15
C VAL A 64 -1.16 -0.84 1.09
N ALA A 65 -0.12 -1.47 0.55
CA ALA A 65 1.03 -1.95 1.34
C ALA A 65 2.37 -1.77 0.59
N ALA A 66 3.46 -1.70 1.36
CA ALA A 66 4.81 -1.81 0.82
C ALA A 66 5.12 -3.28 0.52
N MET A 67 5.88 -3.56 -0.54
CA MET A 67 6.32 -4.92 -0.85
C MET A 67 7.44 -5.37 0.09
N ASP A 68 7.28 -6.53 0.73
CA ASP A 68 8.35 -7.26 1.41
C ASP A 68 8.80 -8.44 0.54
N LEU A 69 9.67 -9.29 1.09
CA LEU A 69 10.21 -10.48 0.47
C LEU A 69 9.13 -11.40 -0.16
N PRO A 70 7.97 -11.67 0.46
CA PRO A 70 6.94 -12.51 -0.16
C PRO A 70 6.39 -11.91 -1.46
N GLU A 71 6.11 -10.61 -1.48
CA GLU A 71 5.59 -9.92 -2.66
C GLU A 71 6.63 -9.89 -3.78
N PHE A 72 7.89 -9.58 -3.47
CA PHE A 72 8.96 -9.61 -4.49
C PHE A 72 9.20 -11.02 -5.04
N LYS A 73 9.21 -12.04 -4.18
CA LYS A 73 9.33 -13.44 -4.61
C LYS A 73 8.17 -13.84 -5.50
N LYS A 74 6.94 -13.42 -5.18
CA LYS A 74 5.76 -13.69 -6.00
C LYS A 74 5.86 -12.99 -7.36
N CYS A 75 6.33 -11.75 -7.40
CA CYS A 75 6.55 -11.04 -8.65
C CYS A 75 7.60 -11.72 -9.53
N TRP A 76 8.73 -12.10 -8.93
CA TRP A 76 9.79 -12.83 -9.61
C TRP A 76 9.28 -14.12 -10.25
N ASN A 77 8.50 -14.91 -9.49
CA ASN A 77 8.00 -16.19 -9.97
C ASN A 77 6.89 -16.08 -11.03
N LYS A 78 6.14 -14.98 -11.06
CA LYS A 78 4.95 -14.84 -11.92
C LYS A 78 5.14 -13.95 -13.13
N PHE A 79 5.96 -12.92 -13.03
CA PHE A 79 6.02 -11.84 -14.02
C PHE A 79 7.42 -11.61 -14.60
N VAL A 80 8.43 -12.34 -14.13
CA VAL A 80 9.80 -12.26 -14.63
C VAL A 80 10.15 -13.56 -15.32
N ASP A 81 10.62 -13.47 -16.56
CA ASP A 81 11.29 -14.59 -17.21
C ASP A 81 12.65 -14.80 -16.52
N ASN A 82 12.70 -15.83 -15.68
CA ASN A 82 13.79 -16.06 -14.74
C ASN A 82 14.58 -17.33 -15.04
N ASP A 83 14.30 -18.04 -16.14
CA ASP A 83 14.96 -19.29 -16.52
C ASP A 83 15.02 -20.34 -15.39
N GLY A 84 13.99 -20.37 -14.53
CA GLY A 84 13.93 -21.25 -13.36
C GLY A 84 14.84 -20.85 -12.19
N GLN A 85 15.53 -19.71 -12.28
CA GLN A 85 16.39 -19.22 -11.21
C GLN A 85 15.58 -18.73 -10.01
N PRO A 86 16.02 -19.01 -8.78
CA PRO A 86 15.33 -18.54 -7.58
C PRO A 86 15.49 -17.03 -7.39
N PHE A 87 14.47 -16.40 -6.80
CA PHE A 87 14.55 -15.01 -6.38
C PHE A 87 15.71 -14.78 -5.39
N ARG A 88 16.59 -13.82 -5.70
CA ARG A 88 17.68 -13.39 -4.81
C ARG A 88 17.37 -12.00 -4.26
N PRO A 89 17.09 -11.85 -2.95
CA PRO A 89 16.85 -10.54 -2.36
C PRO A 89 18.13 -9.69 -2.39
N TRP A 90 17.99 -8.41 -2.75
CA TRP A 90 19.13 -7.47 -2.74
C TRP A 90 19.41 -6.94 -1.33
N MET A 91 20.60 -6.35 -1.16
CA MET A 91 21.02 -5.75 0.09
C MET A 91 20.03 -4.65 0.53
N ARG A 92 19.67 -4.62 1.81
CA ARG A 92 18.74 -3.65 2.42
C ARG A 92 17.28 -3.75 1.96
N LEU A 93 16.85 -4.83 1.28
CA LEU A 93 15.42 -5.03 0.94
C LEU A 93 14.51 -4.84 2.14
N ARG A 94 14.79 -5.52 3.27
CA ARG A 94 14.01 -5.40 4.51
C ARG A 94 14.05 -3.99 5.11
N ILE A 95 15.20 -3.31 5.04
CA ILE A 95 15.34 -1.94 5.54
C ILE A 95 14.46 -0.99 4.70
N ASN A 96 14.45 -1.17 3.38
CA ASN A 96 13.59 -0.38 2.49
C ASN A 96 12.11 -0.67 2.72
N PHE A 97 11.75 -1.94 2.91
CA PHE A 97 10.39 -2.34 3.28
C PHE A 97 9.97 -1.64 4.58
N SER A 98 10.73 -1.79 5.67
CA SER A 98 10.41 -1.14 6.95
C SER A 98 10.31 0.38 6.83
N PHE A 99 11.15 1.01 6.01
CA PHE A 99 11.08 2.44 5.75
C PHE A 99 9.76 2.83 5.07
N TYR A 100 9.40 2.18 3.96
CA TYR A 100 8.18 2.51 3.23
C TYR A 100 6.92 2.11 3.98
N ASP A 101 6.92 0.99 4.69
CA ASP A 101 5.80 0.58 5.54
C ASP A 101 5.57 1.61 6.66
N CYS A 102 6.63 2.02 7.37
CA CYS A 102 6.53 3.07 8.39
C CYS A 102 5.95 4.37 7.80
N LYS A 103 6.38 4.76 6.60
CA LYS A 103 5.83 5.93 5.91
C LYS A 103 4.37 5.77 5.47
N LEU A 104 3.95 4.59 5.05
CA LEU A 104 2.53 4.32 4.80
C LEU A 104 1.71 4.41 6.08
N GLN A 105 2.20 3.83 7.18
CA GLN A 105 1.52 3.92 8.47
C GLN A 105 1.40 5.38 8.94
N GLU A 106 2.42 6.22 8.74
CA GLU A 106 2.33 7.67 9.00
C GLU A 106 1.21 8.34 8.19
N ILE A 107 1.08 8.00 6.91
CA ILE A 107 0.02 8.54 6.03
C ILE A 107 -1.36 8.08 6.51
N PHE A 108 -1.48 6.82 6.92
CA PHE A 108 -2.76 6.22 7.28
C PHE A 108 -3.18 6.51 8.73
N ARG A 109 -2.22 6.92 9.57
CA ARG A 109 -2.44 7.15 11.00
C ARG A 109 -3.63 8.07 11.33
N PRO A 110 -3.83 9.23 10.67
CA PRO A 110 -4.95 10.08 11.02
C PRO A 110 -6.29 9.44 10.63
N TYR A 111 -6.34 8.58 9.61
CA TYR A 111 -7.55 7.84 9.26
C TYR A 111 -7.97 6.86 10.36
N TYR A 112 -7.01 6.10 10.92
CA TYR A 112 -7.30 5.11 11.96
C TYR A 112 -7.55 5.72 13.35
N ILE A 113 -6.99 6.91 13.65
CA ILE A 113 -7.16 7.57 14.95
C ILE A 113 -8.42 8.45 14.98
N LEU A 114 -8.68 9.20 13.91
CA LEU A 114 -9.73 10.22 13.91
C LEU A 114 -11.08 9.67 13.37
N GLY A 115 -11.03 8.55 12.63
CA GLY A 115 -12.20 8.01 11.92
C GLY A 115 -12.47 8.75 10.61
N PRO A 116 -13.29 8.18 9.70
CA PRO A 116 -13.48 8.72 8.35
C PRO A 116 -14.10 10.12 8.28
N SER A 117 -14.76 10.63 9.35
CA SER A 117 -15.52 11.90 9.30
C SER A 117 -14.77 13.15 9.77
N SER A 118 -13.50 13.04 10.19
CA SER A 118 -12.80 14.10 10.94
C SER A 118 -11.40 14.42 10.39
N TYR A 119 -11.02 13.85 9.24
CA TYR A 119 -9.75 14.17 8.60
C TYR A 119 -9.73 15.63 8.11
N SER A 120 -9.12 16.52 8.90
CA SER A 120 -8.85 17.91 8.54
C SER A 120 -7.40 18.08 8.04
N PRO A 121 -7.15 18.84 6.95
CA PRO A 121 -5.86 18.86 6.25
C PRO A 121 -4.64 19.43 7.00
N THR A 122 -4.80 20.03 8.17
CA THR A 122 -3.84 21.02 8.69
C THR A 122 -2.94 20.56 9.84
N LEU A 123 -3.10 19.36 10.38
CA LEU A 123 -2.33 18.93 11.56
C LEU A 123 -1.12 18.08 11.17
N SER A 124 -0.03 18.78 10.85
CA SER A 124 1.32 18.25 10.92
C SER A 124 1.66 17.92 12.37
N ASN A 125 1.92 16.66 12.71
CA ASN A 125 2.66 16.34 13.92
C ASN A 125 3.48 15.05 13.78
N VAL A 126 4.76 15.22 14.06
CA VAL A 126 5.83 14.23 14.18
C VAL A 126 5.43 13.14 15.18
N CYS A 127 5.84 11.88 14.95
CA CYS A 127 5.82 10.90 16.03
C CYS A 127 7.11 10.08 16.12
N LEU A 128 7.64 10.14 17.35
CA LEU A 128 8.67 9.31 17.94
C LEU A 128 8.33 7.82 17.81
N ILE A 129 9.39 7.05 17.62
CA ILE A 129 9.41 5.60 17.58
C ILE A 129 8.79 5.04 18.86
N LYS A 130 7.55 4.52 18.77
CA LYS A 130 7.05 3.48 19.67
C LYS A 130 6.39 2.41 18.80
N ARG A 131 6.97 1.21 18.86
CA ARG A 131 6.50 0.00 18.19
C ARG A 131 5.00 -0.18 18.47
N LEU A 132 4.19 -0.16 17.42
CA LEU A 132 2.86 -0.75 17.48
C LEU A 132 3.03 -2.27 17.45
N PRO A 133 2.24 -3.04 18.23
CA PRO A 133 2.34 -4.49 18.23
C PRO A 133 1.97 -5.04 16.84
N GLU A 134 2.72 -6.04 16.38
CA GLU A 134 2.49 -6.72 15.11
C GLU A 134 1.03 -7.20 15.03
N MET A 135 0.22 -6.56 14.18
CA MET A 135 -1.07 -7.13 13.78
C MET A 135 -0.78 -8.29 12.84
N ARG A 136 -0.64 -9.47 13.43
CA ARG A 136 -0.43 -10.74 12.73
C ARG A 136 -1.75 -11.14 12.07
N PHE A 137 -1.97 -10.71 10.83
CA PHE A 137 -3.03 -11.27 10.01
C PHE A 137 -2.66 -12.73 9.66
N ARG A 138 -3.32 -13.67 10.33
CA ARG A 138 -3.31 -15.09 9.96
C ARG A 138 -4.14 -15.23 8.68
N TRP A 139 -3.50 -15.53 7.57
CA TRP A 139 -4.20 -16.07 6.40
C TRP A 139 -4.02 -17.59 6.40
N GLY A 140 -5.14 -18.30 6.55
CA GLY A 140 -5.21 -19.73 6.36
C GLY A 140 -4.91 -20.08 4.90
N ALA A 141 -4.03 -21.05 4.71
CA ALA A 141 -3.86 -21.74 3.45
C ALA A 141 -4.87 -22.90 3.44
N GLU A 142 -5.93 -22.77 2.65
CA GLU A 142 -6.79 -23.90 2.25
C GLU A 142 -7.02 -23.84 0.75
N ARG A 143 -6.04 -24.38 0.01
CA ARG A 143 -6.16 -25.52 -0.92
C ARG A 143 -4.96 -25.53 -1.86
#